data_AF-V9GCU9-F1
#
_entry.id   AF-V9GCU9-F1
#
_cell.length_a   1.000
_cell.length_b   1.000
_cell.length_c   1.000
_cell.angle_alpha   90.00
_cell.angle_beta   90.00
_cell.angle_gamma   90.00
#
_symmetry.space_group_name_H-M   'P 1'
#
loop_
_entity.id
_entity.type
_entity.pdbx_description
1 polymer ?
#
loop_
_entity_poly.entity_id
_entity_poly.type
_entity_poly.pdbx_seq_one_letter_code
_entity_poly.pdbx_strand_id
1 'polypeptide(L)'
;MLNTRFNTRGVLWIGIFVLPVATIFLFGLIGGFTRLDTWISGIAVGLAELAILSFVLFLLHRRRTPGAGAPFYIALGAVIGIYSLFVLLEVILLGYLYRLEEGAYFLIQLMTLIGFVVVMGLVMLAANYAGHQSRKESKGIANQQEMLQRIISTRRQLNLISSEAVPPVDQRMAELEDVIRYSDPISHGFIYEAEHVIQQHLSLLEDQITLFKQSKPDLHTALAEQSLSIIDHMIGAVQDRNSQLLKAKTGCS
;
A
#
# COMPACT_ATOMS: atom_id res chain seq x y z
N MET A 1 38.32 2.04 -0.35
CA MET A 1 37.34 1.03 -0.79
C MET A 1 35.93 1.64 -0.78
N LEU A 2 35.55 2.41 -1.80
CA LEU A 2 34.25 3.08 -1.83
C LEU A 2 33.89 3.48 -3.27
N ASN A 3 33.67 2.52 -4.19
CA ASN A 3 33.10 2.88 -5.51
C ASN A 3 32.41 1.75 -6.31
N THR A 4 31.97 0.66 -5.69
CA THR A 4 31.36 -0.48 -6.43
C THR A 4 29.83 -0.52 -6.42
N ARG A 5 29.16 0.33 -5.62
CA ARG A 5 27.68 0.28 -5.50
C ARG A 5 26.91 1.04 -6.59
N PHE A 6 27.54 1.97 -7.31
CA PHE A 6 26.87 2.69 -8.40
C PHE A 6 26.88 1.92 -9.73
N ASN A 7 27.85 1.03 -9.95
CA ASN A 7 28.02 0.35 -11.24
C ASN A 7 27.05 -0.83 -11.44
N THR A 8 26.62 -1.50 -10.37
CA THR A 8 25.73 -2.68 -10.47
C THR A 8 24.33 -2.34 -10.95
N ARG A 9 23.81 -1.15 -10.65
CA ARG A 9 22.49 -0.71 -11.14
C ARG A 9 22.52 -0.44 -12.64
N GLY A 10 23.54 0.26 -13.14
CA GLY A 10 23.71 0.51 -14.58
C GLY A 10 23.86 -0.78 -15.37
N VAL A 11 24.66 -1.73 -14.88
CA VAL A 11 24.88 -3.04 -15.52
C VAL A 11 23.59 -3.86 -15.60
N LEU A 12 22.74 -3.85 -14.56
CA LEU A 12 21.45 -4.56 -14.59
C LEU A 12 20.48 -3.95 -15.62
N TRP A 13 20.44 -2.63 -15.73
CA TRP A 13 19.62 -1.94 -16.75
C TRP A 13 20.09 -2.23 -18.17
N ILE A 14 21.42 -2.25 -18.39
CA ILE A 14 21.98 -2.60 -19.69
C ILE A 14 21.64 -4.06 -20.04
N GLY A 15 21.75 -4.98 -19.08
CA GLY A 15 21.41 -6.39 -19.28
C GLY A 15 19.96 -6.62 -19.74
N ILE A 16 19.00 -5.82 -19.24
CA ILE A 16 17.58 -5.92 -19.61
C ILE A 16 17.34 -5.64 -21.09
N PHE A 17 18.09 -4.73 -21.70
CA PHE A 17 17.94 -4.42 -23.12
C PHE A 17 18.84 -5.30 -23.99
N VAL A 18 20.04 -5.62 -23.52
CA VAL A 18 21.01 -6.40 -24.29
C VAL A 18 20.55 -7.85 -24.48
N LEU A 19 19.96 -8.50 -23.48
CA LEU A 19 19.51 -9.89 -23.59
C LEU A 19 18.41 -10.07 -24.67
N PRO A 20 17.28 -9.33 -24.62
CA PRO A 20 16.26 -9.41 -25.65
C PRO A 20 16.77 -9.09 -27.05
N VAL A 21 17.63 -8.08 -27.19
CA VAL A 21 18.23 -7.71 -28.47
C VAL A 21 19.12 -8.85 -28.97
N ALA A 22 19.95 -9.44 -28.12
CA ALA A 22 20.78 -10.58 -28.48
C ALA A 22 19.92 -11.79 -28.89
N THR A 23 18.81 -12.05 -28.21
CA THR A 23 17.86 -13.12 -28.54
C THR A 23 17.23 -12.90 -29.93
N ILE A 24 16.82 -11.68 -30.25
CA ILE A 24 16.30 -11.32 -31.59
C ILE A 24 17.36 -11.59 -32.67
N PHE A 25 18.60 -11.15 -32.45
CA PHE A 25 19.69 -11.36 -33.39
C PHE A 25 20.05 -12.84 -33.56
N LEU A 26 20.02 -13.63 -32.48
CA LEU A 26 20.30 -15.06 -32.52
C LEU A 26 19.27 -15.80 -33.40
N PHE A 27 17.98 -15.45 -33.27
CA PHE A 27 16.93 -16.01 -34.11
C PHE A 27 17.10 -15.63 -35.60
N GLY A 28 17.47 -14.38 -35.88
CA GLY A 28 17.79 -13.94 -37.24
C GLY A 28 19.01 -14.66 -37.85
N LEU A 29 20.04 -14.94 -37.04
CA LEU A 29 21.23 -15.69 -37.46
C LEU A 29 20.91 -17.16 -37.75
N ILE A 30 20.12 -17.82 -36.90
CA ILE A 30 19.74 -19.23 -37.07
C ILE A 30 18.79 -19.42 -38.26
N GLY A 31 17.86 -18.48 -38.46
CA GLY A 31 16.88 -18.52 -39.55
C GLY A 31 17.39 -18.09 -40.92
N GLY A 32 18.53 -17.40 -40.95
CA GLY A 32 19.01 -16.67 -42.13
C GLY A 32 18.28 -15.32 -42.30
N PHE A 33 19.01 -14.31 -42.78
CA PHE A 33 18.52 -12.92 -42.92
C PHE A 33 17.30 -12.76 -43.85
N THR A 34 16.95 -13.77 -44.62
CA THR A 34 15.91 -13.71 -45.65
C THR A 34 14.53 -14.20 -45.20
N ARG A 35 14.43 -14.86 -44.03
CA ARG A 35 13.21 -15.51 -43.54
C ARG A 35 12.51 -14.64 -42.50
N LEU A 36 11.33 -14.09 -42.82
CA LEU A 36 10.62 -13.15 -41.94
C LEU A 36 10.02 -13.84 -40.70
N ASP A 37 9.65 -15.12 -40.81
CA ASP A 37 9.11 -15.96 -39.73
C ASP A 37 10.08 -16.07 -38.53
N THR A 38 11.38 -16.13 -38.79
CA THR A 38 12.39 -16.22 -37.73
C THR A 38 12.59 -14.88 -37.01
N TRP A 39 12.52 -13.76 -37.73
CA TRP A 39 12.54 -12.42 -37.14
C TRP A 39 11.32 -12.15 -36.27
N ILE A 40 10.12 -12.49 -36.75
CA ILE A 40 8.87 -12.34 -35.99
C ILE A 40 8.94 -13.16 -34.69
N SER A 41 9.40 -14.41 -34.78
CA SER A 41 9.60 -15.28 -33.61
C SER A 41 10.62 -14.71 -32.65
N GLY A 42 11.75 -14.20 -33.15
CA GLY A 42 12.79 -13.57 -32.35
C GLY A 42 12.26 -12.34 -31.59
N ILE A 43 11.48 -11.49 -32.25
CA ILE A 43 10.85 -10.31 -31.62
C ILE A 43 9.87 -10.74 -30.52
N ALA A 44 9.02 -11.73 -30.79
CA ALA A 44 8.06 -12.22 -29.81
C ALA A 44 8.75 -12.78 -28.55
N VAL A 45 9.77 -13.63 -28.72
CA VAL A 45 10.56 -14.17 -27.61
C VAL A 45 11.31 -13.07 -26.88
N GLY A 46 11.90 -12.11 -27.61
CA GLY A 46 12.58 -10.95 -27.00
C GLY A 46 11.63 -10.10 -26.16
N LEU A 47 10.38 -9.90 -26.58
CA LEU A 47 9.37 -9.18 -25.79
C LEU A 47 8.97 -9.95 -24.52
N ALA A 48 8.80 -11.27 -24.62
CA ALA A 48 8.54 -12.12 -23.45
C ALA A 48 9.69 -12.08 -22.43
N GLU A 49 10.93 -12.17 -22.93
CA GLU A 49 12.14 -12.04 -22.12
C GLU A 49 12.24 -10.67 -21.45
N LEU A 50 11.98 -9.59 -22.20
CA LEU A 50 11.96 -8.23 -21.69
C LEU A 50 10.92 -8.07 -20.57
N ALA A 51 9.73 -8.67 -20.72
CA ALA A 51 8.68 -8.65 -19.70
C ALA A 51 9.12 -9.36 -18.41
N ILE A 52 9.74 -10.54 -18.52
CA ILE A 52 10.28 -11.30 -17.38
C ILE A 52 11.38 -10.49 -16.67
N LEU A 53 12.36 -9.99 -17.41
CA LEU A 53 13.48 -9.24 -16.85
C LEU A 53 13.02 -7.94 -16.19
N SER A 54 12.09 -7.23 -16.82
CA SER A 54 11.46 -6.02 -16.25
C SER A 54 10.74 -6.33 -14.94
N PHE A 55 10.04 -7.46 -14.86
CA PHE A 55 9.35 -7.90 -13.65
C PHE A 55 10.32 -8.28 -12.51
N VAL A 56 11.39 -9.01 -12.83
CA VAL A 56 12.43 -9.35 -11.84
C VAL A 56 13.09 -8.08 -11.29
N LEU A 57 13.43 -7.12 -12.17
CA LEU A 57 13.99 -5.85 -11.71
C LEU A 57 12.98 -5.07 -10.86
N PHE A 58 11.71 -5.03 -11.27
CA PHE A 58 10.65 -4.40 -10.51
C PHE A 58 10.54 -5.00 -9.09
N LEU A 59 10.60 -6.32 -8.95
CA LEU A 59 10.64 -6.98 -7.64
C LEU A 59 11.89 -6.60 -6.83
N LEU A 60 13.06 -6.58 -7.45
CA LEU A 60 14.33 -6.21 -6.80
C LEU A 60 14.36 -4.75 -6.34
N HIS A 61 13.82 -3.84 -7.15
CA HIS A 61 13.80 -2.41 -6.84
C HIS A 61 12.78 -2.10 -5.73
N ARG A 62 11.64 -2.78 -5.73
CA ARG A 62 10.51 -2.48 -4.85
C ARG A 62 10.58 -3.16 -3.48
N ARG A 63 11.49 -4.12 -3.27
CA ARG A 63 11.85 -4.65 -1.92
C ARG A 63 12.20 -3.56 -0.88
N ARG A 64 12.42 -2.31 -1.31
CA ARG A 64 12.70 -1.15 -0.44
C ARG A 64 11.49 -0.28 -0.11
N THR A 65 10.32 -0.57 -0.66
CA THR A 65 9.10 0.24 -0.47
C THR A 65 7.95 -0.66 0.00
N PRO A 66 7.57 -0.59 1.29
CA PRO A 66 6.43 -1.32 1.82
C PRO A 66 5.16 -0.69 1.23
N GLY A 67 4.40 -1.44 0.41
CA GLY A 67 3.14 -0.85 -0.06
C GLY A 67 2.37 -1.53 -1.18
N ALA A 68 2.80 -2.69 -1.69
CA ALA A 68 1.91 -3.55 -2.48
C ALA A 68 1.86 -4.92 -1.80
N GLY A 69 0.66 -5.48 -1.61
CA GLY A 69 0.48 -6.77 -0.95
C GLY A 69 1.10 -7.92 -1.76
N ALA A 70 1.60 -8.94 -1.06
CA ALA A 70 2.11 -10.18 -1.66
C ALA A 70 1.23 -10.80 -2.78
N PRO A 71 -0.12 -10.86 -2.68
CA PRO A 71 -0.94 -11.48 -3.72
C PRO A 71 -0.86 -10.77 -5.09
N PHE A 72 -0.60 -9.47 -5.11
CA PHE A 72 -0.46 -8.73 -6.37
C PHE A 72 0.73 -9.21 -7.19
N TYR A 73 1.88 -9.42 -6.56
CA TYR A 73 3.08 -9.86 -7.26
C TYR A 73 2.96 -11.29 -7.80
N ILE A 74 2.22 -12.13 -7.09
CA ILE A 74 1.91 -13.50 -7.54
C ILE A 74 1.04 -13.43 -8.79
N ALA A 75 -0.01 -12.60 -8.80
CA ALA A 75 -0.86 -12.40 -9.96
C ALA A 75 -0.09 -11.83 -11.16
N LEU A 76 0.75 -10.82 -10.93
CA LEU A 76 1.57 -10.20 -11.97
C LEU A 76 2.57 -11.19 -12.57
N GLY A 77 3.25 -11.97 -11.73
CA GLY A 77 4.17 -13.02 -12.16
C GLY A 77 3.46 -14.14 -12.93
N ALA A 78 2.25 -14.52 -12.50
CA ALA A 78 1.44 -15.51 -13.20
C ALA A 78 1.05 -15.05 -14.61
N VAL A 79 0.62 -13.80 -14.77
CA VAL A 79 0.27 -13.25 -16.10
C VAL A 79 1.48 -13.25 -17.03
N ILE A 80 2.65 -12.82 -16.55
CA ILE A 80 3.89 -12.81 -17.34
C ILE A 80 4.34 -14.24 -17.68
N GLY A 81 4.25 -15.16 -16.72
CA GLY A 81 4.59 -16.57 -16.93
C GLY A 81 3.69 -17.24 -17.96
N ILE A 82 2.38 -17.00 -17.89
CA ILE A 82 1.41 -17.49 -18.86
C ILE A 82 1.71 -16.91 -20.24
N TYR A 83 1.88 -15.59 -20.36
CA TYR A 83 2.23 -14.95 -21.64
C TYR A 83 3.49 -15.55 -22.27
N SER A 84 4.55 -15.73 -21.47
CA SER A 84 5.82 -16.30 -21.94
C SER A 84 5.64 -17.74 -22.43
N LEU A 85 4.82 -18.53 -21.74
CA LEU A 85 4.48 -19.89 -22.15
C LEU A 85 3.71 -19.91 -23.47
N PHE A 86 2.74 -19.01 -23.65
CA PHE A 86 1.99 -18.88 -24.90
C PHE A 86 2.90 -18.49 -26.07
N VAL A 87 3.77 -17.50 -25.90
CA VAL A 87 4.74 -17.09 -26.94
C VAL A 87 5.63 -18.26 -27.34
N LEU A 88 6.16 -19.02 -26.36
CA LEU A 88 6.98 -20.20 -26.65
C LEU A 88 6.20 -21.29 -27.41
N LEU A 89 4.96 -21.56 -26.99
CA LEU A 89 4.09 -22.52 -27.68
C LEU A 89 3.78 -22.07 -29.10
N GLU A 90 3.50 -20.80 -29.33
CA GLU A 90 3.24 -20.24 -30.66
C GLU A 90 4.48 -20.37 -31.57
N VAL A 91 5.67 -20.05 -31.07
CA VAL A 91 6.91 -20.19 -31.85
C VAL A 91 7.18 -21.66 -32.21
N ILE A 92 7.01 -22.58 -31.25
CA ILE A 92 7.27 -24.02 -31.48
C ILE A 92 6.20 -24.64 -32.39
N LEU A 93 4.92 -24.43 -32.09
CA LEU A 93 3.83 -25.05 -32.83
C LEU A 93 3.62 -24.36 -34.17
N LEU A 94 3.42 -23.05 -34.18
CA LEU A 94 3.00 -22.32 -35.38
C LEU A 94 4.19 -22.00 -36.28
N GLY A 95 5.33 -21.62 -35.71
CA GLY A 95 6.55 -21.32 -36.44
C GLY A 95 7.24 -22.59 -36.96
N TYR A 96 7.54 -23.55 -36.07
CA TYR A 96 8.36 -24.70 -36.44
C TYR A 96 7.55 -25.89 -37.01
N LEU A 97 6.43 -26.26 -36.36
CA LEU A 97 5.69 -27.47 -36.71
C LEU A 97 4.72 -27.28 -37.87
N TYR A 98 3.86 -26.25 -37.82
CA TYR A 98 2.80 -26.03 -38.81
C TYR A 98 3.23 -25.14 -39.98
N ARG A 99 4.30 -24.34 -39.84
CA ARG A 99 4.81 -23.42 -40.87
C ARG A 99 3.71 -22.58 -41.52
N LEU A 100 2.95 -21.86 -40.69
CA LEU A 100 1.87 -21.00 -41.15
C LEU A 100 2.36 -19.91 -42.10
N GLU A 101 1.42 -19.42 -42.92
CA GLU A 101 1.63 -18.22 -43.74
C GLU A 101 2.01 -17.03 -42.85
N GLU A 102 3.01 -16.27 -43.30
CA GLU A 102 3.66 -15.21 -42.51
C GLU A 102 2.67 -14.19 -41.94
N GLY A 103 1.65 -13.82 -42.72
CA GLY A 103 0.61 -12.89 -42.30
C GLY A 103 -0.27 -13.41 -41.16
N ALA A 104 -0.67 -14.68 -41.24
CA ALA A 104 -1.46 -15.32 -40.18
C ALA A 104 -0.65 -15.49 -38.89
N TYR A 105 0.61 -15.90 -39.03
CA TYR A 105 1.52 -16.04 -37.89
C TYR A 105 1.74 -14.71 -37.15
N PHE A 106 1.99 -13.63 -37.90
CA PHE A 106 2.15 -12.29 -37.34
C PHE A 106 0.88 -11.83 -36.60
N LEU A 107 -0.30 -12.06 -37.18
CA LEU A 107 -1.58 -11.63 -36.58
C LEU A 107 -1.83 -12.36 -35.26
N ILE A 108 -1.53 -13.66 -35.17
CA ILE A 108 -1.65 -14.43 -33.92
C ILE A 108 -0.73 -13.85 -32.83
N GLN A 109 0.55 -13.64 -33.15
CA GLN A 109 1.51 -13.04 -32.21
C GLN A 109 1.06 -11.64 -31.74
N LEU A 110 0.52 -10.84 -32.66
CA LEU A 110 0.00 -9.50 -32.35
C LEU A 110 -1.21 -9.57 -31.41
N MET A 111 -2.14 -10.50 -31.65
CA MET A 111 -3.31 -10.69 -30.79
C MET A 111 -2.90 -11.14 -29.37
N THR A 112 -1.94 -12.06 -29.28
CA THR A 112 -1.39 -12.52 -27.98
C THR A 112 -0.72 -11.39 -27.22
N LEU A 113 0.04 -10.53 -27.91
CA LEU A 113 0.64 -9.33 -27.31
C LEU A 113 -0.43 -8.34 -26.82
N ILE A 114 -1.45 -8.04 -27.62
CA ILE A 114 -2.55 -7.14 -27.22
C ILE A 114 -3.28 -7.69 -26.01
N GLY A 115 -3.62 -8.98 -26.02
CA GLY A 115 -4.27 -9.65 -24.88
C GLY A 115 -3.44 -9.55 -23.61
N PHE A 116 -2.13 -9.76 -23.70
CA PHE A 116 -1.21 -9.59 -22.58
C PHE A 116 -1.23 -8.15 -22.04
N VAL A 117 -1.13 -7.14 -22.90
CA VAL A 117 -1.14 -5.72 -22.47
C VAL A 117 -2.44 -5.37 -21.77
N VAL A 118 -3.59 -5.82 -22.28
CA VAL A 118 -4.90 -5.57 -21.66
C VAL A 118 -4.99 -6.21 -20.28
N VAL A 119 -4.68 -7.52 -20.17
CA VAL A 119 -4.74 -8.24 -18.88
C VAL A 119 -3.78 -7.63 -17.88
N MET A 120 -2.56 -7.29 -18.30
CA MET A 120 -1.56 -6.64 -17.46
C MET A 120 -2.05 -5.28 -16.96
N GLY A 121 -2.65 -4.47 -17.84
CA GLY A 121 -3.24 -3.18 -17.49
C GLY A 121 -4.37 -3.29 -16.47
N LEU A 122 -5.26 -4.27 -16.63
CA LEU A 122 -6.35 -4.55 -15.68
C LEU A 122 -5.80 -4.96 -14.30
N VAL A 123 -4.81 -5.84 -14.26
CA VAL A 123 -4.16 -6.26 -13.00
C VAL A 123 -3.48 -5.08 -12.31
N MET A 124 -2.81 -4.19 -13.05
CA MET A 124 -2.22 -2.97 -12.49
C MET A 124 -3.27 -2.00 -11.93
N LEU A 125 -4.40 -1.81 -12.64
CA LEU A 125 -5.49 -0.95 -12.16
C LEU A 125 -6.11 -1.51 -10.88
N ALA A 126 -6.43 -2.81 -10.86
CA ALA A 126 -6.97 -3.48 -9.68
C ALA A 126 -6.02 -3.35 -8.48
N ALA A 127 -4.72 -3.47 -8.72
CA ALA A 127 -3.71 -3.35 -7.67
C ALA A 127 -3.54 -1.93 -7.14
N ASN A 128 -3.60 -0.93 -8.02
CA ASN A 128 -3.61 0.46 -7.59
C ASN A 128 -4.85 0.76 -6.76
N TYR A 129 -6.02 0.26 -7.17
CA TYR A 129 -7.26 0.44 -6.42
C TYR A 129 -7.19 -0.23 -5.04
N ALA A 130 -6.85 -1.51 -4.98
CA ALA A 130 -6.70 -2.26 -3.73
C ALA A 130 -5.60 -1.67 -2.83
N GLY A 131 -4.49 -1.20 -3.41
CA GLY A 131 -3.41 -0.56 -2.68
C GLY A 131 -3.81 0.78 -2.06
N HIS A 132 -4.62 1.59 -2.75
CA HIS A 132 -5.14 2.84 -2.19
C HIS A 132 -6.11 2.56 -1.03
N GLN A 133 -6.95 1.53 -1.17
CA GLN A 133 -7.88 1.14 -0.12
C GLN A 133 -7.15 0.63 1.13
N SER A 134 -6.24 -0.34 0.95
CA SER A 134 -5.46 -0.90 2.05
C SER A 134 -4.58 0.14 2.77
N ARG A 135 -4.04 1.12 2.04
CA ARG A 135 -3.27 2.24 2.64
C ARG A 135 -4.15 3.16 3.49
N LYS A 136 -5.39 3.41 3.09
CA LYS A 136 -6.33 4.22 3.89
C LYS A 136 -6.68 3.49 5.18
N GLU A 137 -7.00 2.20 5.10
CA GLU A 137 -7.29 1.36 6.26
C GLU A 137 -6.09 1.27 7.22
N SER A 138 -4.89 1.03 6.69
CA SER A 138 -3.67 0.95 7.49
C SER A 138 -3.34 2.26 8.20
N LYS A 139 -3.61 3.42 7.56
CA LYS A 139 -3.43 4.73 8.18
C LYS A 139 -4.41 4.96 9.33
N GLY A 140 -5.68 4.57 9.17
CA GLY A 140 -6.67 4.67 10.25
C GLY A 140 -6.25 3.88 11.50
N ILE A 141 -5.80 2.64 11.31
CA ILE A 141 -5.26 1.80 12.40
C ILE A 141 -4.04 2.46 13.07
N ALA A 142 -3.09 2.96 12.27
CA ALA A 142 -1.88 3.60 12.80
C ALA A 142 -2.22 4.86 13.61
N ASN A 143 -3.11 5.73 13.11
CA ASN A 143 -3.56 6.92 13.81
C ASN A 143 -4.25 6.58 15.14
N GLN A 144 -5.11 5.56 15.16
CA GLN A 144 -5.78 5.12 16.38
C GLN A 144 -4.77 4.60 17.42
N GLN A 145 -3.76 3.83 16.98
CA GLN A 145 -2.69 3.36 17.86
C GLN A 145 -1.88 4.52 18.44
N GLU A 146 -1.55 5.53 17.62
CA GLU A 146 -0.87 6.74 18.07
C GLU A 146 -1.70 7.50 19.11
N MET A 147 -3.01 7.66 18.86
CA MET A 147 -3.93 8.32 19.79
C MET A 147 -4.02 7.57 21.13
N LEU A 148 -4.13 6.24 21.11
CA LEU A 148 -4.11 5.41 22.31
C LEU A 148 -2.80 5.56 23.08
N GLN A 149 -1.65 5.58 22.38
CA GLN A 149 -0.35 5.78 23.02
C GLN A 149 -0.25 7.16 23.70
N ARG A 150 -0.78 8.21 23.08
CA ARG A 150 -0.84 9.56 23.66
C ARG A 150 -1.72 9.61 24.91
N ILE A 151 -2.89 8.95 24.89
CA ILE A 151 -3.78 8.89 26.07
C ILE A 151 -3.09 8.14 27.21
N ILE A 152 -2.49 6.97 26.94
CA ILE A 152 -1.76 6.19 27.94
C ILE A 152 -0.58 6.99 28.52
N SER A 153 0.19 7.68 27.67
CA SER A 153 1.33 8.49 28.14
C SER A 153 0.86 9.66 29.01
N THR A 154 -0.22 10.32 28.62
CA THR A 154 -0.82 11.44 29.34
C THR A 154 -1.37 11.01 30.70
N ARG A 155 -2.05 9.86 30.74
CA ARG A 155 -2.54 9.25 31.98
C ARG A 155 -1.40 8.86 32.94
N ARG A 156 -0.27 8.37 32.41
CA ARG A 156 0.94 8.14 33.23
C ARG A 156 1.49 9.43 33.81
N GLN A 157 1.50 10.53 33.05
CA GLN A 157 1.95 11.83 33.55
C GLN A 157 1.04 12.37 34.66
N LEU A 158 -0.27 12.20 34.50
CA LEU A 158 -1.27 12.57 35.50
C LEU A 158 -1.05 11.81 36.82
N ASN A 159 -0.79 10.50 36.76
CA ASN A 159 -0.54 9.66 37.94
C ASN A 159 0.76 10.00 38.70
N LEU A 160 1.67 10.80 38.12
CA LEU A 160 2.86 11.31 38.82
C LEU A 160 2.53 12.51 39.72
N ILE A 161 1.34 13.10 39.58
CA ILE A 161 0.90 14.25 40.36
C ILE A 161 0.19 13.73 41.61
N SER A 162 0.69 14.10 42.79
CA SER A 162 0.03 13.77 44.06
C SER A 162 -1.02 14.84 44.37
N SER A 163 -2.28 14.56 44.04
CA SER A 163 -3.41 15.46 44.33
C SER A 163 -4.72 14.67 44.44
N GLU A 164 -5.60 15.06 45.37
CA GLU A 164 -6.94 14.47 45.53
C GLU A 164 -7.86 14.68 44.31
N ALA A 165 -7.51 15.62 43.43
CA ALA A 165 -8.26 15.90 42.20
C ALA A 165 -7.90 14.96 41.03
N VAL A 166 -6.86 14.13 41.16
CA VAL A 166 -6.36 13.23 40.12
C VAL A 166 -7.21 11.96 39.91
N PRO A 167 -7.68 11.24 40.95
CA PRO A 167 -8.48 10.02 40.80
C PRO A 167 -9.69 10.14 39.87
N PRO A 168 -10.54 11.19 39.93
CA PRO A 168 -11.70 11.29 39.04
C PRO A 168 -11.30 11.50 37.57
N VAL A 169 -10.21 12.24 37.33
CA VAL A 169 -9.67 12.48 35.97
C VAL A 169 -9.07 11.18 35.41
N ASP A 170 -8.32 10.42 36.22
CA ASP A 170 -7.75 9.12 35.81
C ASP A 170 -8.84 8.12 35.43
N GLN A 171 -9.92 8.06 36.22
CA GLN A 171 -11.06 7.17 35.93
C GLN A 171 -11.72 7.51 34.58
N ARG A 172 -11.94 8.80 34.30
CA ARG A 172 -12.52 9.21 33.00
C ARG A 172 -11.55 9.02 31.84
N MET A 173 -10.25 9.20 32.04
CA MET A 173 -9.25 8.87 31.03
C MET A 173 -9.23 7.36 30.71
N ALA A 174 -9.45 6.50 31.71
CA ALA A 174 -9.57 5.06 31.50
C ALA A 174 -10.80 4.71 30.63
N GLU A 175 -11.93 5.38 30.87
CA GLU A 175 -13.13 5.22 30.05
C GLU A 175 -12.90 5.69 28.61
N LEU A 176 -12.24 6.83 28.41
CA LEU A 176 -11.86 7.30 27.07
C LEU A 176 -10.94 6.32 26.35
N GLU A 177 -9.96 5.75 27.08
CA GLU A 177 -9.07 4.71 26.55
C GLU A 177 -9.86 3.49 26.07
N ASP A 178 -10.80 3.00 26.87
CA ASP A 178 -11.66 1.87 26.50
C ASP A 178 -12.54 2.20 25.30
N VAL A 179 -13.21 3.36 25.31
CA VAL A 179 -14.06 3.80 24.20
C VAL A 179 -13.28 3.87 22.89
N ILE A 180 -12.05 4.38 22.90
CA ILE A 180 -11.21 4.45 21.70
C ILE A 180 -10.70 3.05 21.33
N ARG A 181 -10.28 2.23 22.29
CA ARG A 181 -9.77 0.86 22.06
C ARG A 181 -10.83 -0.04 21.42
N TYR A 182 -12.10 0.10 21.81
CA TYR A 182 -13.21 -0.66 21.26
C TYR A 182 -13.91 0.05 20.08
N SER A 183 -13.42 1.20 19.64
CA SER A 183 -13.94 1.88 18.46
C SER A 183 -13.37 1.33 17.15
N ASP A 184 -14.16 1.40 16.08
CA ASP A 184 -13.74 0.93 14.74
C ASP A 184 -12.62 1.84 14.19
N PRO A 185 -11.42 1.30 13.85
CA PRO A 185 -10.30 2.05 13.25
C PRO A 185 -10.63 2.67 11.89
N ILE A 186 -11.68 2.19 11.21
CA ILE A 186 -11.90 2.47 9.81
C ILE A 186 -12.71 3.77 9.65
N SER A 187 -12.00 4.90 9.70
CA SER A 187 -12.52 6.21 9.31
C SER A 187 -12.82 6.23 7.81
N HIS A 188 -14.09 6.32 7.42
CA HIS A 188 -14.46 6.66 6.04
C HIS A 188 -14.18 8.14 5.80
N GLY A 189 -13.93 8.56 4.55
CA GLY A 189 -13.49 9.92 4.22
C GLY A 189 -14.41 11.07 4.69
N PHE A 190 -15.62 10.77 5.14
CA PHE A 190 -16.55 11.72 5.77
C PHE A 190 -16.27 12.02 7.25
N ILE A 191 -15.31 11.35 7.89
CA ILE A 191 -15.11 11.36 9.35
C ILE A 191 -13.82 12.09 9.78
N TYR A 192 -13.04 12.61 8.82
CA TYR A 192 -11.80 13.33 9.10
C TYR A 192 -11.98 14.53 10.04
N GLU A 193 -13.13 15.21 9.98
CA GLU A 193 -13.41 16.35 10.85
C GLU A 193 -13.54 15.93 12.33
N ALA A 194 -14.24 14.83 12.61
CA ALA A 194 -14.37 14.32 13.97
C ALA A 194 -13.02 13.85 14.53
N GLU A 195 -12.16 13.23 13.69
CA GLU A 195 -10.82 12.81 14.08
C GLU A 195 -9.92 14.01 14.41
N HIS A 196 -10.04 15.10 13.64
CA HIS A 196 -9.31 16.35 13.91
C HIS A 196 -9.75 17.00 15.22
N VAL A 197 -11.05 17.04 15.51
CA VAL A 197 -11.58 17.56 16.77
C VAL A 197 -11.05 16.74 17.96
N ILE A 198 -11.05 15.41 17.87
CA ILE A 198 -10.51 14.54 18.93
C ILE A 198 -9.02 14.81 19.15
N GLN A 199 -8.22 14.96 18.08
CA GLN A 199 -6.79 15.29 18.20
C GLN A 199 -6.54 16.67 18.82
N GLN A 200 -7.36 17.66 18.48
CA GLN A 200 -7.28 19.00 19.06
C GLN A 200 -7.59 18.96 20.56
N HIS A 201 -8.66 18.27 20.96
CA HIS A 201 -9.03 18.12 22.37
C HIS A 201 -7.99 17.33 23.17
N LEU A 202 -7.37 16.31 22.58
CA LEU A 202 -6.29 15.57 23.21
C LEU A 202 -5.07 16.46 23.46
N SER A 203 -4.74 17.34 22.51
CA SER A 203 -3.62 18.29 22.68
C SER A 203 -3.93 19.32 23.77
N LEU A 204 -5.18 19.80 23.86
CA LEU A 204 -5.62 20.66 24.96
C LEU A 204 -5.56 19.95 26.32
N LEU A 205 -5.90 18.65 26.37
CA LEU A 205 -5.81 17.85 27.59
C LEU A 205 -4.35 17.64 28.05
N GLU A 206 -3.45 17.38 27.11
CA GLU A 206 -1.99 17.28 27.36
C GLU A 206 -1.43 18.59 27.93
N ASP A 207 -1.83 19.73 27.36
CA ASP A 207 -1.45 21.05 27.86
C ASP A 207 -1.99 21.29 29.27
N GLN A 208 -3.24 20.92 29.55
CA GLN A 208 -3.83 21.04 30.88
C GLN A 208 -3.15 20.19 31.93
N ILE A 209 -2.75 18.97 31.58
CA ILE A 209 -2.02 18.08 32.50
C ILE A 209 -0.61 18.61 32.75
N THR A 210 0.00 19.24 31.76
CA THR A 210 1.27 19.96 31.94
C THR A 210 1.11 21.16 32.87
N LEU A 211 0.03 21.92 32.74
CA LEU A 211 -0.29 23.03 33.65
C LEU A 211 -0.55 22.54 35.06
N PHE A 212 -1.24 21.41 35.22
CA PHE A 212 -1.48 20.72 36.49
C PHE A 212 -0.18 20.41 37.25
N LYS A 213 0.87 20.03 36.52
CA LYS A 213 2.20 19.74 37.09
C LYS A 213 2.91 21.02 37.59
N GLN A 214 2.59 22.17 37.02
CA GLN A 214 3.23 23.46 37.30
C GLN A 214 2.39 24.36 38.22
N SER A 215 1.11 24.04 38.40
CA SER A 215 0.15 24.85 39.16
C SER A 215 0.25 24.63 40.67
N LYS A 216 -0.31 25.58 41.42
CA LYS A 216 -0.48 25.46 42.87
C LYS A 216 -1.65 24.52 43.21
N PRO A 217 -1.63 23.85 44.37
CA PRO A 217 -2.67 22.91 44.79
C PRO A 217 -4.09 23.49 44.76
N ASP A 218 -4.22 24.78 45.04
CA ASP A 218 -5.51 25.49 45.09
C ASP A 218 -6.20 25.59 43.71
N LEU A 219 -5.46 25.43 42.62
CA LEU A 219 -5.97 25.45 41.24
C LEU A 219 -6.25 24.04 40.69
N HIS A 220 -5.85 22.98 41.39
CA HIS A 220 -5.97 21.61 40.91
C HIS A 220 -7.43 21.19 40.74
N THR A 221 -8.33 21.66 41.60
CA THR A 221 -9.76 21.32 41.51
C THR A 221 -10.40 21.93 40.26
N ALA A 222 -10.11 23.20 39.96
CA ALA A 222 -10.63 23.87 38.77
C ALA A 222 -10.07 23.27 37.46
N LEU A 223 -8.77 22.94 37.45
CA LEU A 223 -8.14 22.27 36.32
C LEU A 223 -8.69 20.84 36.12
N ALA A 224 -9.02 20.11 37.20
CA ALA A 224 -9.65 18.80 37.11
C ALA A 224 -11.04 18.87 36.47
N GLU A 225 -11.89 19.81 36.89
CA GLU A 225 -13.21 20.01 36.28
C GLU A 225 -13.11 20.33 34.79
N GLN A 226 -12.16 21.18 34.40
CA GLN A 226 -11.92 21.51 33.00
C GLN A 226 -11.43 20.28 32.21
N SER A 227 -10.54 19.48 32.79
CA SER A 227 -10.03 18.25 32.18
C SER A 227 -11.15 17.22 31.99
N LEU A 228 -12.02 17.06 32.99
CA LEU A 228 -13.20 16.20 32.92
C LEU A 228 -14.14 16.62 31.78
N SER A 229 -14.44 17.93 31.66
CA SER A 229 -15.28 18.44 30.56
C SER A 229 -14.67 18.15 29.18
N ILE A 230 -13.35 18.29 29.02
CA ILE A 230 -12.68 17.96 27.75
C ILE A 230 -12.76 16.46 27.47
N ILE A 231 -12.56 15.61 28.48
CA ILE A 231 -12.68 14.15 28.33
C ILE A 231 -14.10 13.75 27.93
N ASP A 232 -15.12 14.31 28.58
CA ASP A 232 -16.53 14.03 28.26
C ASP A 232 -16.87 14.47 26.83
N HIS A 233 -16.36 15.62 26.37
CA HIS A 233 -16.51 16.06 24.98
C HIS A 233 -15.83 15.10 23.99
N MET A 234 -14.66 14.57 24.32
CA MET A 234 -13.97 13.57 23.48
C MET A 234 -14.74 12.25 23.41
N ILE A 235 -15.27 11.76 24.55
CA ILE A 235 -16.11 10.56 24.58
C ILE A 235 -17.35 10.77 23.70
N GLY A 236 -18.02 11.91 23.83
CA GLY A 236 -19.16 12.27 23.01
C GLY A 236 -18.84 12.31 21.52
N ALA A 237 -17.71 12.90 21.14
CA ALA A 237 -17.26 12.95 19.75
C ALA A 237 -16.97 11.54 19.18
N VAL A 238 -16.34 10.65 19.96
CA VAL A 238 -16.09 9.26 19.53
C VAL A 238 -17.40 8.47 19.39
N GLN A 239 -18.35 8.67 20.30
CA GLN A 239 -19.66 8.02 20.24
C GLN A 239 -20.49 8.51 19.04
N ASP A 240 -20.52 9.82 18.81
CA ASP A 240 -21.22 10.41 17.66
C ASP A 240 -20.64 9.87 16.34
N ARG A 241 -19.31 9.85 16.23
CA ARG A 241 -18.60 9.21 15.12
C ARG A 241 -19.03 7.76 14.90
N ASN A 242 -19.06 6.95 15.97
CA ASN A 242 -19.47 5.54 15.87
C ASN A 242 -20.95 5.42 15.43
N SER A 243 -21.82 6.31 15.88
CA SER A 243 -23.22 6.34 15.45
C SER A 243 -23.37 6.69 13.96
N GLN A 244 -22.57 7.64 13.46
CA GLN A 244 -22.53 8.02 12.05
C GLN A 244 -22.01 6.86 11.18
N LEU A 245 -20.97 6.15 11.65
CA LEU A 245 -20.46 4.94 10.99
C LEU A 245 -21.53 3.85 10.87
N LEU A 246 -22.29 3.61 11.94
CA LEU A 246 -23.37 2.64 11.94
C LEU A 246 -24.45 3.02 10.92
N LYS A 247 -24.89 4.29 10.91
CA LYS A 247 -25.88 4.81 9.94
C LYS A 247 -25.41 4.66 8.50
N ALA A 248 -24.15 4.98 8.22
CA ALA A 248 -23.56 4.84 6.89
C ALA A 248 -23.51 3.37 6.43
N LYS A 249 -23.19 2.43 7.34
CA LYS A 249 -23.18 0.99 7.04
C LYS A 249 -24.60 0.46 6.74
N THR A 250 -25.61 0.90 7.50
CA THR A 250 -27.01 0.44 7.30
C THR A 250 -27.71 1.11 6.12
N GLY A 251 -27.31 2.32 5.72
CA GLY A 251 -27.91 3.05 4.60
C GLY A 251 -27.34 2.71 3.21
N CYS A 252 -26.29 1.89 3.14
CA CYS A 252 -25.69 1.38 1.89
C CYS A 252 -26.10 -0.07 1.57
N SER A 253 -27.09 -0.63 2.28
CA SER A 253 -27.65 -1.97 2.01
C SER A 253 -28.88 -1.91 1.10
#